data_AF-A0AAV4J2E3-F1
#
_entry.id   AF-A0AAV4J2E3-F1
#
_cell.length_a   1.000
_cell.length_b   1.000
_cell.length_c   1.000
_cell.angle_alpha   90.00
_cell.angle_beta   90.00
_cell.angle_gamma   90.00
#
_symmetry.space_group_name_H-M   'P 1'
#
loop_
_entity.id
_entity.type
_entity.pdbx_description
1 polymer ?
#
loop_
_entity_poly.entity_id
_entity_poly.type
_entity_poly.pdbx_seq_one_letter_code
_entity_poly.pdbx_strand_id
1 'polypeptide(L)'
;MTQLIALPTHNKNHLLDWIITKDCDIDTIKNTQVLKKLVSDHHLILFELDAEKSPKVKRKITSRNLKTINIEKFKSDVKTELQTIDAINIENLNDALSRIIETFSTRTVSHYAYVKIGKVD
;
A
#
# COMPACT_ATOMS: atom_id res chain seq x y z
N MET A 1 17.88 -11.82 -20.89
CA MET A 1 16.94 -10.69 -20.78
C MET A 1 16.74 -10.14 -22.18
N THR A 2 15.51 -9.83 -22.55
CA THR A 2 15.15 -9.44 -23.92
C THR A 2 14.33 -8.14 -23.92
N GLN A 3 14.71 -7.21 -24.79
CA GLN A 3 14.02 -5.96 -25.09
C GLN A 3 13.03 -6.18 -26.24
N LEU A 4 11.77 -5.77 -26.08
CA LEU A 4 10.69 -6.05 -27.05
C LEU A 4 10.30 -4.86 -27.94
N ILE A 5 10.79 -3.66 -27.65
CA ILE A 5 10.50 -2.46 -28.44
C ILE A 5 11.62 -2.19 -29.44
N ALA A 6 11.29 -2.23 -30.73
CA ALA A 6 12.18 -1.92 -31.84
C ALA A 6 11.80 -0.63 -32.60
N LEU A 7 10.64 -0.05 -32.32
CA LEU A 7 10.14 1.15 -32.99
C LEU A 7 10.44 2.41 -32.17
N PRO A 8 10.62 3.57 -32.82
CA PRO A 8 10.80 4.83 -32.10
C PRO A 8 9.61 5.17 -31.20
N THR A 9 9.88 5.52 -29.96
CA THR A 9 8.90 5.83 -28.91
C THR A 9 8.80 7.32 -28.61
N HIS A 10 9.58 8.15 -29.29
CA HIS A 10 9.54 9.60 -29.17
C HIS A 10 9.36 10.26 -30.55
N ASN A 11 8.74 11.45 -30.58
CA ASN A 11 8.41 12.18 -31.81
C ASN A 11 9.64 12.61 -32.63
N LYS A 12 10.82 12.70 -31.99
CA LYS A 12 12.14 12.90 -32.64
C LYS A 12 12.78 11.59 -33.14
N ASN A 13 12.00 10.52 -33.27
CA ASN A 13 12.45 9.19 -33.70
C ASN A 13 13.51 8.55 -32.78
N HIS A 14 13.47 8.85 -31.48
CA HIS A 14 14.32 8.18 -30.49
C HIS A 14 13.59 6.97 -29.88
N LEU A 15 14.37 6.02 -29.38
CA LEU A 15 13.89 4.80 -28.73
C LEU A 15 14.26 4.86 -27.24
N LEU A 16 13.47 5.61 -26.46
CA LEU A 16 13.75 5.92 -25.05
C LEU A 16 12.92 5.09 -24.08
N ASP A 17 11.74 4.66 -24.51
CA ASP A 17 10.80 3.85 -23.73
C ASP A 17 10.86 2.38 -24.12
N TRP A 18 11.07 1.51 -23.13
CA TRP A 18 11.44 0.11 -23.31
C TRP A 18 10.50 -0.85 -22.58
N ILE A 19 10.31 -2.05 -23.15
CA ILE A 19 9.69 -3.20 -22.47
C ILE A 19 10.73 -4.29 -22.42
N ILE A 20 11.16 -4.64 -21.20
CA ILE A 20 12.20 -5.64 -20.95
C ILE A 20 11.58 -6.80 -20.18
N THR A 21 11.88 -8.01 -20.62
CA THR A 21 11.45 -9.25 -19.95
C THR A 21 12.62 -10.21 -19.79
N LYS A 22 12.46 -11.21 -18.92
CA LYS A 22 13.37 -12.35 -18.87
C LYS A 22 13.11 -13.25 -20.07
N ASP A 23 14.13 -13.97 -20.52
CA ASP A 23 14.01 -14.81 -21.71
C ASP A 23 13.02 -15.96 -21.49
N CYS A 24 12.90 -16.43 -20.24
CA CYS A 24 11.91 -17.44 -19.84
C CYS A 24 10.47 -16.94 -19.85
N ASP A 25 10.24 -15.63 -19.85
CA ASP A 25 8.92 -15.00 -19.69
C ASP A 25 8.52 -14.21 -20.95
N ILE A 26 9.14 -14.51 -22.11
CA ILE A 26 8.92 -13.78 -23.35
C ILE A 26 7.49 -13.94 -23.88
N ASP A 27 6.92 -15.14 -23.74
CA ASP A 27 5.58 -15.49 -24.22
C ASP A 27 4.45 -14.86 -23.38
N THR A 28 4.78 -14.29 -22.21
CA THR A 28 3.85 -13.57 -21.33
C THR A 28 3.47 -12.21 -21.93
N ILE A 29 4.26 -11.63 -22.83
CA ILE A 29 3.99 -10.33 -23.45
C ILE A 29 3.57 -10.54 -24.91
N LYS A 30 2.36 -10.10 -25.26
CA LYS A 30 1.75 -10.30 -26.58
C LYS A 30 1.34 -8.97 -27.21
N ASN A 31 1.17 -8.96 -28.53
CA ASN A 31 0.57 -7.86 -29.29
C ASN A 31 1.17 -6.46 -29.01
N THR A 32 2.50 -6.38 -28.86
CA THR A 32 3.20 -5.12 -28.61
C THR A 32 3.08 -4.15 -29.79
N GLN A 33 2.64 -2.92 -29.54
CA GLN A 33 2.40 -1.87 -30.53
C GLN A 33 2.86 -0.51 -30.02
N VAL A 34 3.39 0.32 -30.92
CA VAL A 34 3.73 1.72 -30.65
C VAL A 34 2.78 2.61 -31.45
N LEU A 35 1.88 3.30 -30.74
CA LEU A 35 0.89 4.21 -31.33
C LEU A 35 1.35 5.66 -31.27
N LYS A 36 1.48 6.28 -32.43
CA LYS A 36 1.80 7.70 -32.56
C LYS A 36 0.56 8.54 -32.23
N LYS A 37 0.39 8.91 -30.96
CA LYS A 37 -0.65 9.84 -30.51
C LYS A 37 -0.05 11.22 -30.25
N LEU A 38 -0.71 12.27 -30.72
CA LEU A 38 -0.27 13.68 -30.55
C LEU A 38 -0.65 14.25 -29.18
N VAL A 39 -0.66 13.43 -28.12
CA VAL A 39 -0.99 13.85 -26.75
C VAL A 39 0.25 14.25 -25.94
N SER A 40 1.43 13.81 -26.38
CA SER A 40 2.75 14.07 -25.80
C SER A 40 3.81 13.89 -26.90
N ASP A 41 5.04 14.33 -26.63
CA ASP A 41 6.23 14.00 -27.41
C ASP A 41 6.65 12.51 -27.32
N HIS A 42 6.12 11.76 -26.36
CA HIS A 42 6.24 10.31 -26.29
C HIS A 42 5.04 9.58 -26.95
N HIS A 43 5.33 8.52 -27.70
CA HIS A 43 4.36 7.62 -28.30
C HIS A 43 3.80 6.65 -27.24
N LEU A 44 2.57 6.21 -27.44
CA LEU A 44 1.90 5.28 -26.54
C LEU A 44 2.31 3.85 -26.87
N ILE A 45 2.82 3.10 -25.90
CA ILE A 45 3.13 1.66 -26.06
C ILE A 45 1.97 0.84 -25.48
N LEU A 46 1.41 -0.06 -26.30
CA LEU A 46 0.40 -1.02 -25.87
C LEU A 46 0.97 -2.43 -25.99
N PHE A 47 0.59 -3.29 -25.07
CA PHE A 47 0.88 -4.72 -25.11
C PHE A 47 -0.15 -5.44 -24.24
N GLU A 48 -0.31 -6.73 -24.49
CA GLU A 48 -1.09 -7.63 -23.67
C GLU A 48 -0.15 -8.40 -22.74
N LEU A 49 -0.55 -8.52 -21.47
CA LEU A 49 0.20 -9.28 -20.47
C LEU A 49 -0.60 -10.51 -20.09
N ASP A 50 -0.16 -11.67 -20.55
CA ASP A 50 -0.70 -12.98 -20.23
C ASP A 50 -0.02 -13.54 -18.97
N ALA A 51 -0.27 -12.88 -17.84
CA ALA A 51 0.25 -13.29 -16.55
C ALA A 51 -0.91 -13.70 -15.63
N GLU A 52 -0.76 -14.85 -14.98
CA GLU A 52 -1.69 -15.25 -13.93
C GLU A 52 -1.66 -14.23 -12.78
N LYS A 53 -2.82 -13.64 -12.50
CA LYS A 53 -2.97 -12.76 -11.34
C LYS A 53 -2.84 -13.61 -10.09
N SER A 54 -1.83 -13.34 -9.27
CA SER A 54 -1.61 -14.08 -8.02
C SER A 54 -2.89 -14.11 -7.17
N PRO A 55 -3.24 -15.26 -6.58
CA PRO A 55 -4.45 -15.40 -5.79
C PRO A 55 -4.44 -14.41 -4.63
N LYS A 56 -5.57 -13.76 -4.38
CA LYS A 56 -5.69 -12.85 -3.24
C LYS A 56 -5.60 -13.66 -1.94
N VAL A 57 -4.48 -13.55 -1.24
CA VAL A 57 -4.29 -14.21 0.05
C VAL A 57 -5.08 -13.46 1.12
N LYS A 58 -6.03 -14.15 1.78
CA LYS A 58 -6.66 -13.66 3.00
C LYS A 58 -5.67 -13.82 4.16
N ARG A 59 -5.45 -12.75 4.93
CA ARG A 59 -4.74 -12.85 6.21
C ARG A 59 -5.71 -12.53 7.35
N LYS A 60 -5.49 -13.19 8.49
CA LYS A 60 -6.14 -12.84 9.75
C LYS A 60 -5.53 -11.52 10.21
N ILE A 61 -6.32 -10.47 10.22
CA ILE A 61 -5.94 -9.17 10.78
C ILE A 61 -6.57 -9.09 12.16
N THR A 62 -5.74 -8.87 13.18
CA THR A 62 -6.16 -8.65 14.55
C THR A 62 -6.08 -7.16 14.83
N SER A 63 -7.19 -6.54 15.21
CA SER A 63 -7.24 -5.13 15.60
C SER A 63 -7.88 -4.97 16.98
N ARG A 64 -7.61 -3.85 17.63
CA ARG A 64 -8.25 -3.48 18.90
C ARG A 64 -9.73 -3.20 18.67
N ASN A 65 -10.62 -3.74 19.52
CA ASN A 65 -12.05 -3.47 19.43
C ASN A 65 -12.40 -2.09 20.00
N LEU A 66 -12.29 -1.06 19.17
CA LEU A 66 -12.64 0.29 19.59
C LEU A 66 -14.16 0.51 19.70
N LYS A 67 -14.99 -0.37 19.13
CA LYS A 67 -16.46 -0.22 19.13
C LYS A 67 -17.08 -0.47 20.51
N THR A 68 -16.40 -1.22 21.36
CA THR A 68 -16.88 -1.56 22.71
C THR A 68 -16.37 -0.62 23.78
N ILE A 69 -15.62 0.42 23.42
CA ILE A 69 -15.09 1.40 24.36
C ILE A 69 -16.24 2.29 24.83
N ASN A 70 -16.42 2.38 26.15
CA ASN A 70 -17.27 3.40 26.74
C ASN A 70 -16.58 4.76 26.65
N ILE A 71 -17.03 5.59 25.70
CA ILE A 71 -16.43 6.89 25.38
C ILE A 71 -16.43 7.83 26.60
N GLU A 72 -17.50 7.84 27.38
CA GLU A 72 -17.62 8.76 28.53
C GLU A 72 -16.65 8.37 29.66
N LYS A 73 -16.51 7.06 29.91
CA LYS A 73 -15.50 6.56 30.86
C LYS A 73 -14.08 6.86 30.37
N PHE A 74 -13.81 6.64 29.08
CA PHE A 74 -12.51 6.94 28.49
C PHE A 74 -12.14 8.42 28.61
N LYS A 75 -13.06 9.34 28.32
CA LYS A 75 -12.85 10.79 28.49
C LYS A 75 -12.54 11.15 29.94
N SER A 76 -13.27 10.56 30.89
CA SER A 76 -13.04 10.79 32.31
C SER A 76 -11.65 10.33 32.76
N ASP A 77 -11.23 9.15 32.33
CA ASP A 77 -9.94 8.56 32.69
C ASP A 77 -8.80 9.38 32.07
N VAL A 78 -8.90 9.75 30.78
CA VAL A 78 -7.93 10.65 30.12
C VAL A 78 -7.82 11.99 30.83
N LYS A 79 -8.95 12.62 31.19
CA LYS A 79 -8.94 13.90 31.89
C LYS A 79 -8.26 13.80 33.26
N THR A 80 -8.56 12.74 34.00
CA THR A 80 -7.98 12.50 35.33
C THR A 80 -6.47 12.29 35.23
N GLU A 81 -6.02 11.51 34.26
CA GLU A 81 -4.60 11.19 34.12
C GLU A 81 -3.80 12.39 33.59
N LEU A 82 -4.36 13.18 32.66
CA LEU A 82 -3.77 14.44 32.22
C LEU A 82 -3.63 15.49 33.32
N GLN A 83 -4.49 15.46 34.35
CA GLN A 83 -4.37 16.33 35.53
C GLN A 83 -3.22 15.94 36.46
N THR A 84 -2.71 14.71 36.35
CA THR A 84 -1.62 14.18 37.19
C THR A 84 -0.24 14.25 36.53
N ILE A 85 -0.17 14.63 35.26
CA ILE A 85 1.08 14.70 34.51
C ILE A 85 1.69 16.09 34.67
N ASP A 86 2.87 16.17 35.30
CA ASP A 86 3.68 17.39 35.32
C ASP A 86 4.15 17.74 33.90
N ALA A 87 3.96 19.01 33.52
CA ALA A 87 3.88 19.52 32.15
C ALA A 87 5.14 19.38 31.25
N ILE A 88 6.19 18.67 31.66
CA ILE A 88 7.50 18.71 31.00
C ILE A 88 7.92 17.38 30.38
N ASN A 89 7.31 16.24 30.72
CA ASN A 89 7.76 14.94 30.21
C ASN A 89 6.80 14.31 29.17
N ILE A 90 7.19 14.40 27.89
CA ILE A 90 6.47 13.81 26.75
C ILE A 90 6.45 12.28 26.81
N GLU A 91 7.50 11.64 27.34
CA GLU A 91 7.54 10.17 27.49
C GLU A 91 6.50 9.71 28.51
N ASN A 92 6.40 10.41 29.64
CA ASN A 92 5.38 10.12 30.67
C ASN A 92 3.95 10.27 30.13
N LEU A 93 3.72 11.24 29.24
CA LEU A 93 2.44 11.41 28.56
C LEU A 93 2.13 10.23 27.63
N ASN A 94 3.11 9.81 26.83
CA ASN A 94 2.93 8.73 25.87
C ASN A 94 2.68 7.39 26.58
N ASP A 95 3.36 7.15 27.70
CA ASP A 95 3.17 5.97 28.55
C ASP A 95 1.81 5.99 29.25
N ALA A 96 1.37 7.14 29.76
CA ALA A 96 0.04 7.29 30.35
C ALA A 96 -1.08 7.01 29.33
N LEU A 97 -1.02 7.63 28.15
CA LEU A 97 -2.00 7.39 27.09
C LEU A 97 -1.99 5.94 26.62
N SER A 98 -0.81 5.30 26.53
CA SER A 98 -0.69 3.89 26.16
C SER A 98 -1.39 2.98 27.18
N ARG A 99 -1.19 3.21 28.49
CA ARG A 99 -1.86 2.45 29.57
C ARG A 99 -3.38 2.60 29.55
N ILE A 100 -3.88 3.82 29.34
CA ILE A 100 -5.32 4.05 29.20
C ILE A 100 -5.86 3.26 28.00
N ILE A 101 -5.22 3.38 26.83
CA ILE A 101 -5.68 2.67 25.64
C ILE A 101 -5.66 1.15 25.87
N GLU A 102 -4.64 0.60 26.53
CA GLU A 102 -4.59 -0.83 26.88
C GLU A 102 -5.73 -1.25 27.79
N THR A 103 -6.05 -0.46 28.81
CA THR A 103 -7.16 -0.70 29.75
C THR A 103 -8.50 -0.82 29.04
N PHE A 104 -8.72 0.00 28.01
CA PHE A 104 -9.95 0.01 27.22
C PHE A 104 -9.96 -0.94 26.01
N SER A 105 -8.79 -1.48 25.62
CA SER A 105 -8.64 -2.30 24.40
C SER A 105 -8.30 -3.77 24.65
N THR A 106 -8.63 -4.29 25.85
CA THR A 106 -8.42 -5.71 26.23
C THR A 106 -9.04 -6.73 25.28
N ARG A 107 -10.06 -6.33 24.50
CA ARG A 107 -10.67 -7.15 23.45
C ARG A 107 -10.07 -6.83 22.09
N THR A 108 -9.37 -7.81 21.52
CA THR A 108 -9.02 -7.81 20.10
C THR A 108 -10.13 -8.44 19.26
N VAL A 109 -10.40 -7.91 18.08
CA VAL A 109 -11.25 -8.56 17.08
C VAL A 109 -10.38 -9.04 15.93
N SER A 110 -10.60 -10.29 15.53
CA SER A 110 -9.94 -10.87 14.37
C SER A 110 -10.92 -10.92 13.20
N HIS A 111 -10.50 -10.42 12.04
CA HIS A 111 -11.25 -10.57 10.81
C HIS A 111 -10.32 -11.02 9.68
N TYR A 112 -10.84 -11.83 8.77
CA TYR A 112 -10.10 -12.21 7.56
C TYR A 112 -10.31 -11.14 6.49
N ALA A 113 -9.23 -10.51 6.05
CA ALA A 113 -9.27 -9.52 4.99
C ALA A 113 -8.27 -9.86 3.89
N TYR A 114 -8.59 -9.46 2.66
CA TYR A 114 -7.65 -9.54 1.55
C TYR A 114 -6.56 -8.49 1.74
N VAL A 115 -5.31 -8.94 1.73
CA VAL A 115 -4.17 -8.04 1.80
C VAL A 115 -3.92 -7.46 0.41
N LYS A 116 -3.90 -6.12 0.28
CA LYS A 116 -3.24 -5.49 -0.86
C LYS A 116 -1.75 -5.74 -0.66
N ILE A 117 -1.14 -6.54 -1.53
CA ILE A 117 0.32 -6.65 -1.58
C ILE A 117 0.81 -5.24 -1.91
N GLY A 118 1.36 -4.53 -0.92
CA GLY A 118 2.06 -3.28 -1.15
C GLY A 118 3.25 -3.56 -2.07
N LYS A 119 3.56 -2.62 -2.96
CA LYS A 119 4.83 -2.64 -3.69
C LYS A 119 5.95 -2.82 -2.66
N VAL A 120 6.84 -3.77 -2.93
CA VAL A 120 8.13 -3.83 -2.26
C VAL A 120 8.89 -2.61 -2.76
N ASP A 121 9.19 -1.68 -1.87
CA ASP A 121 10.06 -0.52 -2.12
C ASP A 121 11.51 -0.97 -2.36
#